data_AF-A0A7X1NX16-F1
#
_entry.id   AF-A0A7X1NX16-F1
#
_cell.length_a   1.000
_cell.length_b   1.000
_cell.length_c   1.000
_cell.angle_alpha   90.00
_cell.angle_beta   90.00
_cell.angle_gamma   90.00
#
_symmetry.space_group_name_H-M   'P 1'
#
loop_
_entity.id
_entity.type
_entity.pdbx_description
1 polymer ?
#
loop_
_entity_poly.entity_id
_entity_poly.type
_entity_poly.pdbx_seq_one_letter_code
_entity_poly.pdbx_strand_id
1 'polypeptide(L)'
;MTLAPTDLARLLHDAQEGPHYSVRAALALADGQPPPRIAALVSGLTARKRALWADIAAATRTPAPPDDAGLTRLAAWEVEAAAVLTSEHLRQRVGGRPVGELLLEHTREALWTAGQIAAHAGRVRMA
;
A
#
# COMPACT_ATOMS: atom_id res chain seq x y z
N MET A 1 3.82 12.98 -17.52
CA MET A 1 3.94 11.52 -17.72
C MET A 1 2.61 10.92 -17.31
N THR A 2 1.86 10.31 -18.23
CA THR A 2 0.57 9.68 -17.91
C THR A 2 0.86 8.25 -17.50
N LEU A 3 0.66 7.91 -16.23
CA LEU A 3 0.86 6.53 -15.76
C LEU A 3 -0.29 5.65 -16.22
N ALA A 4 0.03 4.50 -16.80
CA ALA A 4 -0.96 3.48 -17.09
C ALA A 4 -1.36 2.76 -15.79
N PRO A 5 -2.57 2.17 -15.74
CA PRO A 5 -3.00 1.30 -14.64
C PRO A 5 -1.97 0.21 -14.29
N THR A 6 -1.37 -0.40 -15.31
CA THR A 6 -0.31 -1.42 -15.15
C THR A 6 0.97 -0.86 -14.52
N ASP A 7 1.32 0.41 -14.78
CA ASP A 7 2.47 1.04 -14.13
C ASP A 7 2.21 1.23 -12.64
N LEU A 8 0.99 1.64 -12.27
CA LEU A 8 0.58 1.80 -10.87
C LEU A 8 0.53 0.46 -10.15
N ALA A 9 -0.03 -0.58 -10.78
CA ALA A 9 -0.05 -1.93 -10.23
C ALA A 9 1.37 -2.45 -9.95
N ARG A 10 2.30 -2.22 -10.89
CA ARG A 10 3.72 -2.56 -10.69
C ARG A 10 4.34 -1.79 -9.53
N LEU A 11 4.11 -0.47 -9.45
CA LEU A 11 4.64 0.36 -8.36
C LEU A 11 4.12 -0.08 -6.98
N LEU A 12 2.82 -0.41 -6.88
CA LEU A 12 2.23 -0.96 -5.66
C LEU A 12 2.85 -2.31 -5.30
N HIS A 13 3.01 -3.20 -6.29
CA HIS A 13 3.67 -4.48 -6.10
C HIS A 13 5.11 -4.30 -5.60
N ASP A 14 5.91 -3.44 -6.23
CA ASP A 14 7.29 -3.21 -5.84
C ASP A 14 7.40 -2.62 -4.43
N ALA A 15 6.50 -1.70 -4.06
CA ALA A 15 6.44 -1.12 -2.72
C ALA A 15 6.08 -2.15 -1.64
N GLN A 16 5.28 -3.16 -1.97
CA GLN A 16 4.89 -4.22 -1.04
C GLN A 16 5.91 -5.36 -0.99
N GLU A 17 6.30 -5.87 -2.16
CA GLU A 17 6.97 -7.16 -2.36
C GLU A 17 8.40 -7.08 -2.87
N GLY A 18 8.89 -5.88 -3.22
CA GLY A 18 10.24 -5.67 -3.74
C GLY A 18 11.35 -6.26 -2.84
N PRO A 19 12.51 -6.63 -3.40
CA PRO A 19 13.52 -7.39 -2.66
C PRO A 19 14.28 -6.59 -1.60
N HIS A 20 14.36 -5.26 -1.73
CA HIS A 20 15.22 -4.41 -0.90
C HIS A 20 14.48 -3.26 -0.21
N TYR A 21 13.62 -2.54 -0.93
CA TYR A 21 12.95 -1.34 -0.45
C TYR A 21 11.44 -1.53 -0.49
N SER A 22 10.94 -2.44 0.35
CA SER A 22 9.53 -2.81 0.39
C SER A 22 9.04 -3.09 1.81
N VAL A 23 7.72 -3.13 1.98
CA VAL A 23 7.08 -3.51 3.23
C VAL A 23 7.51 -4.92 3.65
N ARG A 24 7.51 -5.90 2.73
CA ARG A 24 7.95 -7.27 3.02
C ARG A 24 9.41 -7.31 3.47
N ALA A 25 10.31 -6.63 2.74
CA ALA A 25 11.72 -6.59 3.07
C ALA A 25 11.96 -5.95 4.46
N ALA A 26 11.23 -4.88 4.77
CA ALA A 26 11.33 -4.22 6.08
C ALA A 26 10.80 -5.10 7.22
N LEU A 27 9.69 -5.80 7.02
CA LEU A 27 9.13 -6.72 8.01
C LEU A 27 10.05 -7.91 8.25
N ALA A 28 10.75 -8.41 7.22
CA ALA A 28 11.74 -9.47 7.38
C ALA A 28 12.95 -9.07 8.26
N LEU A 29 13.17 -7.78 8.52
CA LEU A 29 14.19 -7.32 9.48
C LEU A 29 13.71 -7.43 10.94
N ALA A 30 12.40 -7.42 11.16
CA ALA A 30 11.79 -7.55 12.47
C ALA A 30 11.57 -9.04 12.78
N ASP A 31 12.64 -9.76 13.09
CA ASP A 31 12.57 -11.18 13.48
C ASP A 31 11.65 -11.38 14.69
N GLY A 32 10.75 -12.37 14.63
CA GLY A 32 9.86 -12.76 15.73
C GLY A 32 8.57 -11.93 15.86
N GLN A 33 8.05 -11.79 17.08
CA GLN A 33 6.82 -11.03 17.34
C GLN A 33 7.11 -9.53 17.12
N PRO A 34 6.38 -8.83 16.24
CA PRO A 34 6.67 -7.44 15.94
C PRO A 34 6.51 -6.58 17.19
N PRO A 35 7.50 -5.72 17.52
CA PRO A 35 7.38 -4.74 18.59
C PRO A 35 6.11 -3.89 18.42
N PRO A 36 5.50 -3.40 19.52
CA PRO A 36 4.23 -2.67 19.46
C PRO A 36 4.21 -1.51 18.45
N ARG A 37 5.35 -0.83 18.25
CA ARG A 37 5.47 0.24 17.25
C ARG A 37 5.39 -0.27 15.81
N ILE A 38 6.02 -1.40 15.49
CA ILE A 38 5.93 -2.01 14.17
C ILE A 38 4.50 -2.53 13.92
N ALA A 39 3.88 -3.16 14.93
CA ALA A 39 2.49 -3.57 14.85
C ALA A 39 1.53 -2.39 14.59
N ALA A 40 1.76 -1.24 15.25
CA ALA A 40 0.98 -0.02 15.02
C ALA A 40 1.17 0.54 13.60
N LEU A 41 2.39 0.53 13.06
CA LEU A 41 2.67 0.94 11.68
C LEU A 41 1.95 0.03 10.66
N VAL A 42 1.99 -1.29 10.86
CA VAL A 42 1.29 -2.26 10.00
C VAL A 42 -0.23 -2.06 10.07
N SER A 43 -0.79 -1.92 11.27
CA SER A 43 -2.22 -1.66 11.45
C SER A 43 -2.66 -0.36 10.79
N GLY A 44 -1.90 0.73 11.02
CA GLY A 44 -2.18 2.03 10.41
C GLY A 44 -2.09 2.02 8.89
N LEU A 45 -1.10 1.32 8.30
CA LEU A 45 -1.01 1.15 6.85
C LEU A 45 -2.20 0.33 6.30
N THR A 46 -2.59 -0.74 6.99
CA THR A 46 -3.75 -1.57 6.60
C THR A 46 -5.05 -0.76 6.60
N ALA A 47 -5.29 0.02 7.65
CA ALA A 47 -6.48 0.85 7.77
C ALA A 47 -6.55 1.92 6.67
N ARG A 48 -5.43 2.60 6.39
CA ARG A 48 -5.35 3.62 5.33
C ARG A 48 -5.50 3.03 3.93
N LYS A 49 -4.88 1.86 3.66
CA LYS A 49 -5.11 1.09 2.42
C LYS A 49 -6.60 0.83 2.20
N ARG A 50 -7.28 0.29 3.21
CA ARG A 50 -8.71 -0.03 3.12
C ARG A 50 -9.56 1.21 2.90
N ALA A 51 -9.32 2.28 3.65
CA ALA A 51 -10.07 3.52 3.51
C ALA A 51 -9.92 4.12 2.11
N LEU A 52 -8.68 4.26 1.62
CA LEU A 52 -8.41 4.79 0.28
C LEU A 52 -9.10 3.95 -0.80
N TRP A 53 -8.97 2.63 -0.74
CA TRP A 53 -9.55 1.76 -1.75
C TRP A 53 -11.07 1.69 -1.69
N ALA A 54 -11.68 1.86 -0.52
CA ALA A 54 -13.13 2.01 -0.40
C ALA A 54 -13.61 3.28 -1.12
N ASP A 55 -12.90 4.41 -0.95
CA ASP A 55 -13.24 5.67 -1.63
C ASP A 55 -13.06 5.57 -3.15
N ILE A 56 -11.96 4.94 -3.60
CA ILE A 56 -11.71 4.70 -5.03
C ILE A 56 -12.79 3.78 -5.60
N ALA A 57 -13.13 2.69 -4.92
CA ALA A 57 -14.15 1.74 -5.36
C ALA A 57 -15.53 2.42 -5.50
N ALA A 58 -15.89 3.27 -4.54
CA ALA A 58 -17.13 4.05 -4.59
C ALA A 58 -17.16 5.01 -5.80
N ALA A 59 -16.07 5.72 -6.07
CA ALA A 59 -16.01 6.65 -7.20
C ALA A 59 -16.02 5.92 -8.56
N THR A 60 -15.23 4.85 -8.68
CA THR A 60 -15.00 4.13 -9.94
C THR A 60 -15.98 3.00 -10.21
N ARG A 61 -16.87 2.71 -9.25
CA ARG A 61 -17.82 1.57 -9.28
C ARG A 61 -17.11 0.23 -9.49
N THR A 62 -15.95 0.07 -8.89
CA THR A 62 -15.19 -1.20 -8.86
C THR A 62 -15.44 -1.96 -7.56
N PRO A 63 -15.04 -3.24 -7.45
CA PRO A 63 -15.12 -3.97 -6.19
C PRO A 63 -14.39 -3.26 -5.04
N ALA A 64 -14.99 -3.31 -3.85
CA ALA A 64 -14.43 -2.76 -2.62
C ALA A 64 -13.31 -3.67 -2.05
N PRO A 65 -12.40 -3.13 -1.21
CA PRO A 65 -11.38 -3.95 -0.56
C PRO A 65 -12.01 -4.97 0.41
N PRO A 66 -11.36 -6.12 0.63
CA PRO A 66 -11.80 -7.10 1.63
C PRO A 66 -11.68 -6.56 3.07
N ASP A 67 -12.77 -6.68 3.84
CA ASP A 67 -12.90 -6.12 5.19
C ASP A 67 -12.06 -6.87 6.24
N ASP A 68 -11.87 -8.18 6.07
CA ASP A 68 -11.19 -9.09 7.01
C ASP A 68 -9.72 -9.36 6.65
N ALA A 69 -9.22 -8.80 5.55
CA ALA A 69 -7.87 -9.05 5.10
C ALA A 69 -6.81 -8.35 5.98
N GLY A 70 -5.81 -9.11 6.41
CA GLY A 70 -4.54 -8.57 6.90
C GLY A 70 -3.73 -7.93 5.77
N LEU A 71 -2.68 -7.17 6.15
CA LEU A 71 -1.89 -6.34 5.22
C LEU A 71 -1.44 -7.08 3.96
N THR A 72 -0.90 -8.30 4.07
CA THR A 72 -0.39 -9.07 2.93
C THR A 72 -1.48 -9.41 1.92
N ARG A 73 -2.64 -9.90 2.39
CA ARG A 73 -3.76 -10.25 1.51
C ARG A 73 -4.38 -8.99 0.88
N LEU A 74 -4.47 -7.91 1.65
CA LEU A 74 -4.96 -6.63 1.14
C LEU A 74 -4.02 -6.05 0.07
N ALA A 75 -2.71 -6.24 0.22
CA ALA A 75 -1.73 -5.76 -0.73
C ALA A 75 -1.60 -6.66 -1.99
N ALA A 76 -1.92 -7.94 -1.91
CA ALA A 76 -2.10 -8.75 -3.12
C ALA A 76 -3.34 -8.29 -3.90
N TRP A 77 -4.46 -8.10 -3.19
CA TRP A 77 -5.70 -7.61 -3.77
C TRP A 77 -5.55 -6.23 -4.42
N GLU A 78 -4.82 -5.29 -3.81
CA GLU A 78 -4.69 -3.94 -4.37
C GLU A 78 -3.95 -3.91 -5.71
N VAL A 79 -3.00 -4.84 -5.92
CA VAL A 79 -2.27 -4.96 -7.18
C VAL A 79 -3.20 -5.42 -8.28
N GLU A 80 -4.03 -6.43 -8.00
CA GLU A 80 -5.07 -6.92 -8.91
C GLU A 80 -6.11 -5.82 -9.20
N ALA A 81 -6.57 -5.12 -8.16
CA ALA A 81 -7.53 -4.02 -8.28
C ALA A 81 -6.97 -2.87 -9.14
N ALA A 82 -5.71 -2.48 -8.93
CA ALA A 82 -5.06 -1.45 -9.73
C ALA A 82 -4.87 -1.87 -11.19
N ALA A 83 -4.55 -3.14 -11.45
CA ALA A 83 -4.30 -3.66 -12.80
C ALA A 83 -5.55 -3.64 -13.69
N VAL A 84 -6.75 -3.74 -13.11
CA VAL A 84 -8.02 -3.70 -13.85
C VAL A 84 -8.62 -2.31 -13.98
N LEU A 85 -8.00 -1.27 -13.39
CA LEU A 85 -8.45 0.11 -13.60
C LEU A 85 -8.27 0.52 -15.07
N THR A 86 -9.13 1.43 -15.53
CA THR A 86 -8.99 2.06 -16.85
C THR A 86 -8.35 3.43 -16.71
N SER A 87 -7.85 4.01 -17.81
CA SER A 87 -7.37 5.39 -17.81
C SER A 87 -8.48 6.39 -17.43
N GLU A 88 -9.75 6.05 -17.65
CA GLU A 88 -10.88 6.85 -17.18
C GLU A 88 -11.01 6.80 -15.66
N HIS A 89 -10.92 5.61 -15.05
CA HIS A 89 -10.91 5.47 -13.59
C HIS A 89 -9.80 6.32 -12.95
N LEU A 90 -8.59 6.33 -13.54
CA LEU A 90 -7.46 7.12 -13.03
C LEU A 90 -7.70 8.63 -13.06
N ARG A 91 -8.58 9.13 -13.95
CA ARG A 91 -8.95 10.55 -14.05
C ARG A 91 -10.11 10.94 -13.15
N GLN A 92 -10.88 9.97 -12.65
CA GLN A 92 -11.95 10.25 -11.71
C GLN A 92 -11.40 10.85 -10.42
N ARG A 93 -12.23 11.64 -9.73
CA ARG A 93 -11.81 12.42 -8.57
C ARG A 93 -12.40 11.87 -7.29
N VAL A 94 -11.53 11.66 -6.30
CA VAL A 94 -11.86 11.35 -4.90
C VAL A 94 -11.30 12.49 -4.05
N GLY A 95 -12.14 13.10 -3.21
CA GLY A 95 -11.73 14.26 -2.41
C GLY A 95 -11.16 15.41 -3.25
N GLY A 96 -11.63 15.57 -4.50
CA GLY A 96 -11.15 16.58 -5.43
C GLY A 96 -9.87 16.24 -6.19
N ARG A 97 -9.22 15.08 -5.94
CA ARG A 97 -7.95 14.68 -6.55
C ARG A 97 -8.10 13.46 -7.47
N PRO A 98 -7.35 13.38 -8.60
CA PRO A 98 -7.38 12.21 -9.47
C PRO A 98 -6.96 10.92 -8.76
N VAL A 99 -7.66 9.81 -9.02
CA VAL A 99 -7.33 8.49 -8.48
C VAL A 99 -5.88 8.11 -8.75
N GLY A 100 -5.35 8.38 -9.96
CA GLY A 100 -3.96 8.08 -10.30
C GLY A 100 -2.94 8.82 -9.41
N GLU A 101 -3.22 10.05 -8.99
CA GLU A 101 -2.36 10.79 -8.07
C GLU A 101 -2.43 10.22 -6.64
N LEU A 102 -3.62 9.81 -6.21
CA LEU A 102 -3.83 9.20 -4.90
C LEU A 102 -3.10 7.86 -4.80
N LEU A 103 -3.15 7.02 -5.83
CA LEU A 103 -2.42 5.74 -5.86
C LEU A 103 -0.90 5.92 -5.88
N LEU A 104 -0.41 6.96 -6.55
CA LEU A 104 1.01 7.33 -6.50
C LEU A 104 1.46 7.77 -5.10
N GLU A 105 0.68 8.64 -4.47
CA GLU A 105 0.95 9.05 -3.09
C GLU A 105 0.88 7.86 -2.13
N HIS A 106 -0.10 7.00 -2.31
CA HIS A 106 -0.24 5.79 -1.52
C HIS A 106 0.96 4.84 -1.66
N THR A 107 1.50 4.69 -2.87
CA THR A 107 2.74 3.94 -3.10
C THR A 107 3.89 4.54 -2.27
N ARG A 108 4.03 5.87 -2.27
CA ARG A 108 5.07 6.57 -1.49
C ARG A 108 4.86 6.41 0.02
N GLU A 109 3.61 6.42 0.49
CA GLU A 109 3.26 6.17 1.88
C GLU A 109 3.66 4.74 2.31
N ALA A 110 3.43 3.74 1.45
CA ALA A 110 3.85 2.37 1.70
C ALA A 110 5.38 2.27 1.83
N LEU A 111 6.13 2.88 0.91
CA LEU A 111 7.61 2.93 0.97
C LEU A 111 8.12 3.68 2.19
N TRP A 112 7.50 4.81 2.54
CA TRP A 112 7.83 5.57 3.74
C TRP A 112 7.58 4.74 5.02
N THR A 113 6.47 4.01 5.06
CA THR A 113 6.15 3.11 6.17
C THR A 113 7.15 1.95 6.26
N ALA A 114 7.56 1.37 5.12
CA ALA A 114 8.61 0.37 5.07
C ALA A 114 9.93 0.89 5.65
N GLY A 115 10.33 2.13 5.31
CA GLY A 115 11.50 2.78 5.89
C GLY A 115 11.41 2.94 7.42
N GLN A 116 10.24 3.32 7.94
CA GLN A 116 10.02 3.40 9.39
C GLN A 116 10.10 2.03 10.07
N ILE A 117 9.52 0.99 9.47
CA ILE A 117 9.60 -0.39 9.96
C ILE A 117 11.07 -0.82 10.03
N ALA A 118 11.83 -0.64 8.94
CA ALA A 118 13.24 -1.01 8.88
C ALA A 118 14.08 -0.26 9.93
N ALA A 119 13.83 1.04 10.12
CA ALA A 119 14.50 1.84 11.13
C ALA A 119 14.19 1.36 12.56
N HIS A 120 12.95 0.94 12.83
CA HIS A 120 12.59 0.36 14.12
C HIS A 120 13.19 -1.03 14.34
N ALA A 121 13.21 -1.87 13.31
CA ALA A 121 13.81 -3.20 13.36
C ALA A 121 15.33 -3.12 13.62
N GLY A 122 16.03 -2.20 12.95
CA GLY A 122 17.46 -1.97 13.17
C GLY A 122 17.81 -1.53 14.59
N ARG A 123 16.93 -0.76 15.26
CA ARG A 123 17.13 -0.36 16.66
C ARG A 123 16.99 -1.54 17.64
N VAL A 124 16.12 -2.50 17.34
CA VAL A 124 15.94 -3.70 18.19
C VAL A 124 17.18 -4.60 18.13
N ARG A 125 17.84 -4.71 16.98
CA ARG A 125 19.05 -5.53 16.83
C ARG A 125 20.27 -4.97 17.59
N MET A 126 20.30 -3.66 17.84
CA MET A 126 21.43 -2.97 18.49
C MET A 126 21.28 -2.82 20.00
N ALA A 127 20.11 -3.18 20.56
CA ALA A 127 19.81 -3.09 22.00
C ALA A 127 19.98 -4.45 22.67
#